data_AF-A0A7L0TP93-F1
#
_entry.id   AF-A0A7L0TP93-F1
#
_cell.length_a   1.000
_cell.length_b   1.000
_cell.length_c   1.000
_cell.angle_alpha   90.00
_cell.angle_beta   90.00
_cell.angle_gamma   90.00
#
_symmetry.space_group_name_H-M   'P 1'
#
loop_
_entity.id
_entity.type
_entity.pdbx_description
1 polymer ?
#
loop_
_entity_poly.entity_id
_entity_poly.type
_entity_poly.pdbx_seq_one_letter_code
_entity_poly.pdbx_strand_id
1 'polypeptide(L)'
;CGAPTRLHFAELNEEHQNEIDFSVGKTVQYTCRPGYAKHPGMSPTITCLESGVWSEALEFCKKKQCSHPGEPVNGKIIFLTDLLFGSQVVYSCEEG
;
A
#
# COMPACT_ATOMS: atom_id res chain seq x y z
N CYS A 1 21.66 8.47 -7.76
CA CYS A 1 20.99 7.22 -7.38
C CYS A 1 20.67 6.41 -8.63
N GLY A 2 20.49 5.10 -8.47
CA GLY A 2 19.91 4.25 -9.52
C GLY A 2 18.39 4.41 -9.60
N ALA A 3 17.74 3.47 -10.29
CA ALA A 3 16.29 3.42 -10.37
C ALA A 3 15.63 3.43 -8.96
N PRO A 4 14.49 4.12 -8.79
CA PRO A 4 13.74 4.13 -7.53
C PRO A 4 13.35 2.71 -7.08
N THR A 5 13.24 2.52 -5.76
CA THR A 5 12.91 1.20 -5.18
C THR A 5 11.48 0.78 -5.53
N ARG A 6 11.28 -0.49 -5.87
CA ARG A 6 9.93 -1.02 -6.13
C ARG A 6 9.23 -1.33 -4.80
N LEU A 7 8.16 -0.61 -4.51
CA LEU A 7 7.38 -0.79 -3.29
C LEU A 7 6.17 -1.71 -3.55
N HIS A 8 5.84 -2.55 -2.57
CA HIS A 8 4.67 -3.43 -2.63
C HIS A 8 3.35 -2.68 -2.38
N PHE A 9 3.41 -1.57 -1.64
CA PHE A 9 2.23 -0.76 -1.27
C PHE A 9 2.04 0.49 -2.15
N ALA A 10 3.05 0.86 -2.96
CA ALA A 10 3.03 2.05 -3.80
C ALA A 10 3.77 1.82 -5.14
N GLU A 11 3.50 2.68 -6.10
CA GLU A 11 4.12 2.68 -7.42
C GLU A 11 4.67 4.07 -7.72
N LEU A 12 5.74 4.16 -8.51
CA LEU A 12 6.34 5.43 -8.87
C LEU A 12 5.33 6.27 -9.68
N ASN A 13 5.22 7.56 -9.38
CA ASN A 13 4.29 8.43 -10.09
C ASN A 13 4.70 8.57 -11.57
N GLU A 14 3.71 8.70 -12.46
CA GLU A 14 3.90 8.69 -13.93
C GLU A 14 4.91 9.76 -14.41
N GLU A 15 4.99 10.88 -13.70
CA GLU A 15 5.95 11.97 -13.95
C GLU A 15 7.41 11.51 -13.90
N HIS A 16 7.74 10.59 -12.99
CA HIS A 16 9.11 10.09 -12.80
C HIS A 16 9.36 8.71 -13.42
N GLN A 17 8.33 8.05 -13.98
CA GLN A 17 8.46 6.71 -14.55
C GLN A 17 9.40 6.64 -15.76
N ASN A 18 9.49 7.74 -16.52
CA ASN A 18 10.36 7.86 -17.68
C ASN A 18 11.68 8.58 -17.38
N GLU A 19 11.91 8.97 -16.12
CA GLU A 19 13.13 9.63 -15.71
C GLU A 19 14.26 8.62 -15.53
N ILE A 20 15.44 8.95 -16.07
CA ILE A 20 16.65 8.12 -16.00
C ILE A 20 17.77 8.77 -15.19
N ASP A 21 17.68 10.09 -14.96
CA ASP A 21 18.64 10.83 -14.14
C ASP A 21 18.08 11.10 -12.74
N PHE A 22 18.67 10.45 -11.75
CA PHE A 22 18.33 10.63 -10.35
C PHE A 22 19.55 11.14 -9.59
N SER A 23 19.92 12.39 -9.85
CA SER A 23 21.01 13.07 -9.14
C SER A 23 20.80 13.14 -7.62
N VAL A 24 21.88 13.30 -6.85
CA VAL A 24 21.78 13.45 -5.37
C VAL A 24 20.91 14.66 -5.02
N GLY A 25 20.01 14.50 -4.06
CA GLY A 25 19.00 15.50 -3.68
C GLY A 25 17.72 15.47 -4.50
N LYS A 26 17.63 14.66 -5.57
CA LYS A 26 16.35 14.43 -6.27
C LYS A 26 15.33 13.78 -5.33
N THR A 27 14.12 14.31 -5.36
CA THR A 27 12.97 13.72 -4.69
C THR A 27 11.97 13.24 -5.74
N VAL A 28 11.51 12.01 -5.61
CA VAL A 28 10.50 11.41 -6.49
C VAL A 28 9.26 11.06 -5.69
N GLN A 29 8.10 11.24 -6.31
CA GLN A 29 6.82 10.91 -5.71
C GLN A 29 6.31 9.53 -6.12
N TYR A 30 5.62 8.89 -5.20
CA TYR A 30 4.92 7.62 -5.35
C TYR A 30 3.41 7.83 -5.21
N THR A 31 2.67 6.93 -5.85
CA THR A 31 1.21 6.83 -5.77
C THR A 31 0.85 5.49 -5.13
N CYS A 32 -0.09 5.49 -4.18
CA CYS A 32 -0.51 4.24 -3.53
C CYS A 32 -1.11 3.28 -4.55
N ARG A 33 -0.73 2.00 -4.46
CA ARG A 33 -1.32 0.95 -5.30
C ARG A 33 -2.82 0.77 -4.96
N PRO A 34 -3.61 0.22 -5.90
CA PRO A 34 -5.00 -0.17 -5.61
C PRO A 34 -5.08 -1.06 -4.36
N GLY A 35 -6.04 -0.79 -3.48
CA GLY A 35 -6.15 -1.47 -2.19
C GLY A 35 -5.38 -0.79 -1.04
N TYR A 36 -4.56 0.22 -1.32
CA TYR A 36 -3.87 1.03 -0.32
C TYR A 36 -4.35 2.49 -0.33
N ALA A 37 -4.23 3.17 0.80
CA ALA A 37 -4.59 4.58 0.98
C ALA A 37 -3.45 5.34 1.65
N LYS A 38 -3.28 6.61 1.24
CA LYS A 38 -2.27 7.50 1.82
C LYS A 38 -2.54 7.70 3.31
N HIS A 39 -1.53 7.47 4.13
CA HIS A 39 -1.61 7.76 5.55
C HIS A 39 -1.56 9.29 5.76
N PRO A 40 -2.55 9.87 6.46
CA PRO A 40 -2.57 11.30 6.71
C PRO A 40 -1.30 11.72 7.48
N GLY A 41 -0.67 12.80 7.03
CA GLY A 41 0.56 13.33 7.62
C GLY A 41 1.87 12.74 7.07
N MET A 42 1.83 11.72 6.21
CA MET A 42 3.03 11.20 5.55
C MET A 42 3.15 11.64 4.09
N SER A 43 4.36 12.01 3.68
CA SER A 43 4.70 12.32 2.29
C SER A 43 5.04 11.04 1.52
N PRO A 44 4.40 10.76 0.37
CA PRO A 44 4.69 9.60 -0.44
C PRO A 44 5.88 9.87 -1.38
N THR A 45 7.01 10.29 -0.80
CA THR A 45 8.18 10.75 -1.55
C THR A 45 9.44 10.15 -0.95
N ILE A 46 10.40 9.80 -1.80
CA ILE A 46 11.74 9.39 -1.39
C ILE A 46 12.77 10.31 -2.05
N THR A 47 13.88 10.53 -1.36
CA THR A 47 14.94 11.43 -1.80
C THR A 47 16.24 10.66 -1.98
N CYS A 48 16.97 10.96 -3.05
CA CYS A 48 18.30 10.41 -3.29
C CYS A 48 19.30 11.03 -2.30
N LEU A 49 19.84 10.22 -1.39
CA LEU A 49 20.81 10.65 -0.39
C LEU A 49 22.20 10.83 -1.02
N GLU A 50 23.09 11.55 -0.33
CA GLU A 50 24.50 11.72 -0.74
C GLU A 50 25.27 10.40 -0.84
N SER A 51 24.80 9.36 -0.13
CA SER A 51 25.32 8.00 -0.25
C SER A 51 24.99 7.32 -1.60
N GLY A 52 24.18 7.95 -2.45
CA GLY A 52 23.71 7.36 -3.70
C GLY A 52 22.59 6.33 -3.52
N VAL A 53 22.04 6.21 -2.30
CA VAL A 53 20.92 5.34 -1.95
C VAL A 53 19.67 6.17 -1.73
N TRP A 54 18.50 5.63 -2.10
CA TRP A 54 17.22 6.27 -1.81
C TRP A 54 16.91 6.27 -0.32
N SER A 55 16.31 7.36 0.16
CA SER A 55 15.82 7.45 1.54
C SER A 55 14.80 6.35 1.84
N GLU A 56 14.66 6.03 3.13
CA GLU A 56 13.67 5.04 3.57
C GLU A 56 12.26 5.43 3.14
N ALA A 57 11.60 4.53 2.43
CA ALA A 57 10.18 4.66 2.10
C ALA A 57 9.36 4.27 3.33
N LEU A 58 9.08 5.24 4.20
CA LEU A 58 8.12 5.07 5.30
C LEU A 58 6.79 4.53 4.75
N GLU A 59 6.02 3.81 5.56
CA GLU A 59 4.72 3.23 5.15
C GLU A 59 3.63 4.31 4.99
N PHE A 60 3.84 5.22 4.03
CA PHE A 60 2.95 6.31 3.66
C PHE A 60 1.68 5.81 2.97
N CYS A 61 1.63 4.55 2.55
CA CYS A 61 0.42 3.90 2.06
C CYS A 61 0.07 2.71 2.96
N LYS A 62 -1.10 2.77 3.61
CA LYS A 62 -1.62 1.67 4.43
C LYS A 62 -2.69 0.91 3.68
N LYS A 63 -2.86 -0.37 3.99
CA LYS A 63 -3.96 -1.17 3.43
C LYS A 63 -5.29 -0.49 3.76
N LYS A 64 -6.18 -0.41 2.77
CA LYS A 64 -7.54 0.09 2.97
C LYS A 64 -8.29 -0.84 3.91
N GLN A 65 -9.09 -0.24 4.78
CA GLN A 65 -10.01 -0.93 5.65
C GLN A 65 -11.31 -1.18 4.88
N CYS A 66 -11.70 -2.45 4.74
CA CYS A 66 -13.01 -2.87 4.28
C CYS A 66 -14.04 -2.72 5.41
N SER A 67 -15.29 -2.44 5.02
CA SER A 67 -16.42 -2.51 5.94
C SER A 67 -16.61 -3.94 6.42
N HIS A 68 -17.10 -4.10 7.65
CA HIS A 68 -17.47 -5.41 8.15
C HIS A 68 -18.55 -6.01 7.22
N PRO A 69 -18.38 -7.25 6.73
CA PRO A 69 -19.26 -7.81 5.70
C PRO A 69 -20.67 -8.16 6.21
N GLY A 70 -20.92 -7.99 7.51
CA GLY A 70 -22.19 -8.31 8.16
C GLY A 70 -22.25 -9.76 8.62
N GLU A 71 -23.19 -10.05 9.53
CA GLU A 71 -23.44 -11.41 9.98
C GLU A 71 -24.44 -12.09 9.01
N PRO A 72 -24.13 -13.29 8.50
CA PRO A 72 -25.04 -14.02 7.61
C PRO A 72 -26.31 -14.47 8.35
N VAL A 73 -27.45 -14.45 7.65
CA VAL A 73 -28.72 -15.01 8.17
C VAL A 73 -28.70 -16.53 8.03
N ASN A 74 -29.04 -17.27 9.09
CA ASN A 74 -28.98 -18.74 9.16
C ASN A 74 -27.59 -19.31 8.81
N GLY A 75 -26.55 -18.58 9.19
CA GLY A 75 -25.17 -18.97 8.98
C GLY A 75 -24.27 -18.32 10.03
N LYS A 76 -22.98 -18.61 9.96
CA LYS A 76 -21.97 -18.05 10.85
C LYS A 76 -20.67 -17.78 10.12
N ILE A 77 -19.94 -16.75 10.57
CA ILE A 77 -18.55 -16.52 10.18
C ILE A 77 -17.69 -17.53 10.95
N ILE A 78 -17.06 -18.47 10.24
CA ILE A 78 -16.17 -19.46 10.88
C ILE A 78 -14.71 -19.00 10.86
N PHE A 79 -14.36 -18.05 10.01
CA PHE A 79 -13.01 -17.49 9.95
C PHE A 79 -13.05 -16.05 9.46
N LEU A 80 -12.44 -15.14 10.23
CA LEU A 80 -12.18 -13.75 9.86
C LEU A 80 -10.80 -13.39 10.40
N THR A 81 -9.88 -13.03 9.51
CA THR A 81 -8.51 -12.63 9.88
C THR A 81 -8.51 -11.20 10.37
N ASP A 82 -8.72 -10.30 9.44
CA ASP A 82 -8.86 -8.87 9.63
C ASP A 82 -9.72 -8.34 8.48
N LEU A 83 -9.91 -7.03 8.47
CA LEU A 83 -10.76 -6.36 7.50
C LEU A 83 -9.93 -5.42 6.61
N LEU A 84 -8.64 -5.71 6.42
CA LEU A 84 -7.77 -4.94 5.53
C LEU A 84 -7.80 -5.54 4.12
N PHE A 85 -7.30 -4.75 3.16
CA PHE A 85 -7.13 -5.22 1.81
C PHE A 85 -6.26 -6.50 1.73
N GLY A 86 -6.80 -7.52 1.06
CA GLY A 86 -6.18 -8.84 0.92
C GLY A 86 -6.65 -9.88 1.93
N SER A 87 -7.52 -9.51 2.87
CA SER A 87 -8.01 -10.40 3.93
C SER A 87 -9.17 -11.28 3.47
N GLN A 88 -9.34 -12.42 4.12
CA GLN A 88 -10.35 -13.43 3.78
C GLN A 88 -11.34 -13.64 4.93
N VAL A 89 -12.59 -13.90 4.54
CA VAL A 89 -13.68 -14.30 5.41
C VAL A 89 -14.25 -15.63 4.90
N VAL A 90 -14.57 -16.54 5.81
CA VAL A 90 -15.19 -17.82 5.48
C VAL A 90 -16.49 -17.95 6.26
N TYR A 91 -17.55 -18.29 5.54
CA TYR A 91 -18.89 -18.49 6.08
C TYR A 91 -19.25 -19.98 6.09
N SER A 92 -20.13 -20.34 7.01
CA SER A 92 -20.76 -21.66 7.04
C SER A 92 -22.26 -21.49 7.30
N CYS A 93 -23.09 -22.25 6.61
CA CYS A 93 -24.53 -22.27 6.86
C CYS A 93 -24.83 -23.11 8.10
N GLU A 94 -25.87 -22.73 8.83
CA GLU A 94 -26.44 -23.60 9.85
C GLU A 94 -27.24 -24.73 9.18
N GLU A 95 -27.35 -25.87 9.89
CA GLU A 95 -28.08 -27.03 9.39
C GLU A 95 -29.59 -26.76 9.36
N GLY A 96 -30.26 -27.08 8.25
CA GLY A 96 -31.70 -26.89 8.04
C GLY A 96 -32.19 -27.48 6.73
#